data_AF-A0A7C0UAM4-F1
#
_entry.id   AF-A0A7C0UAM4-F1
#
_cell.length_a   1.000
_cell.length_b   1.000
_cell.length_c   1.000
_cell.angle_alpha   90.00
_cell.angle_beta   90.00
_cell.angle_gamma   90.00
#
_symmetry.space_group_name_H-M   'P 1'
#
loop_
_entity.id
_entity.type
_entity.pdbx_description
1 polymer ?
#
loop_
_entity_poly.entity_id
_entity_poly.type
_entity_poly.pdbx_seq_one_letter_code
_entity_poly.pdbx_strand_id
1 'polypeptide(L)'
;MKEKNKKQERESEQKRSDEREESKKPRKAEKTKTSLPAHIEGKTPAYRLKGRFPVLETEIDNFLELIYEKKRLRLKEAVKIFKVRKETIIEWSRILEESNLIRVNYPVFGKPVFMVYEPEKKRHEKKRKEKPEKPIKKKRQRMKIKIRPKVVVIYIEIITLGLLLIYIFLVNKRLSQNLVPTILKYLGLIFSNPYVYIPVLVIPLIPVFVLRAVRKRKERMKLHKPSEKKAVKRSYRLEEKKPEEMSTKREIEEFLKTIERQYKKGIISKKLYERMKENAEK
;
A
#
# COMPACT_ATOMS: atom_id res chain seq x y z
N MET A 1 -42.91 -1.03 44.39
CA MET A 1 -42.07 -0.09 43.61
C MET A 1 -41.90 -0.44 42.13
N LYS A 2 -41.99 -1.70 41.69
CA LYS A 2 -41.83 -2.07 40.27
C LYS A 2 -43.01 -1.70 39.35
N GLU A 3 -44.22 -1.50 39.88
CA GLU A 3 -45.39 -1.14 39.05
C GLU A 3 -45.47 0.34 38.65
N LYS A 4 -44.89 1.26 39.43
CA LYS A 4 -44.94 2.69 39.10
C LYS A 4 -44.09 3.04 37.86
N ASN A 5 -42.98 2.34 37.63
CA ASN A 5 -42.13 2.59 36.46
C ASN A 5 -42.76 2.10 35.14
N LYS A 6 -43.57 1.04 35.17
CA LYS A 6 -44.19 0.49 33.95
C LYS A 6 -45.30 1.39 33.39
N LYS A 7 -45.92 2.21 34.24
CA LYS A 7 -46.94 3.19 33.81
C LYS A 7 -46.31 4.41 33.13
N GLN A 8 -45.18 4.89 33.64
CA GLN A 8 -44.45 6.03 33.07
C GLN A 8 -43.87 5.74 31.67
N GLU A 9 -43.45 4.50 31.43
CA GLU A 9 -42.91 4.09 30.12
C GLU A 9 -44.00 4.07 29.03
N ARG A 10 -45.21 3.60 29.37
CA ARG A 10 -46.37 3.57 28.45
C ARG A 10 -46.90 4.96 28.08
N GLU A 11 -46.89 5.90 29.03
CA GLU A 11 -47.28 7.30 28.74
C GLU A 11 -46.26 8.03 27.85
N SER A 12 -44.99 7.61 27.87
CA SER A 12 -43.94 8.19 27.03
C SER A 12 -43.93 7.66 25.58
N GLU A 13 -44.40 6.43 25.36
CA GLU A 13 -44.56 5.87 24.02
C GLU A 13 -45.79 6.42 23.31
N GLN A 14 -46.89 6.66 24.03
CA GLN A 14 -48.11 7.23 23.46
C GLN A 14 -47.92 8.68 22.98
N LYS A 15 -47.14 9.49 23.70
CA LYS A 15 -46.81 10.86 23.24
C LYS A 15 -45.94 10.89 21.98
N ARG A 16 -45.18 9.83 21.69
CA ARG A 16 -44.33 9.74 20.49
C ARG A 16 -45.08 9.27 19.25
N SER A 17 -46.20 8.56 19.41
CA SER A 17 -47.05 8.20 18.26
C SER A 17 -47.83 9.39 17.74
N ASP A 18 -48.32 10.26 18.62
CA ASP A 18 -49.22 11.35 18.25
C ASP A 18 -48.47 12.51 17.55
N GLU A 19 -47.20 12.75 17.91
CA GLU A 19 -46.34 13.74 17.25
C GLU A 19 -45.94 13.34 15.81
N ARG A 20 -46.13 12.07 15.43
CA ARG A 20 -45.70 11.55 14.11
C ARG A 20 -46.78 11.64 13.03
N GLU A 21 -48.04 11.85 13.40
CA GLU A 21 -49.13 12.00 12.43
C GLU A 21 -49.34 13.44 11.94
N GLU A 22 -48.85 14.46 12.66
CA GLU A 22 -49.14 15.86 12.30
C GLU A 22 -48.28 16.43 11.15
N SER A 23 -47.31 15.67 10.62
CA SER A 23 -46.39 16.13 9.56
C SER A 23 -46.79 15.77 8.12
N LYS A 24 -47.93 15.09 7.90
CA LYS A 24 -48.42 14.74 6.57
C LYS A 24 -49.47 15.72 6.03
N LYS A 25 -49.11 17.00 5.88
CA LYS A 25 -49.88 17.89 4.99
C LYS A 25 -49.41 17.71 3.53
N PRO A 26 -50.30 17.40 2.58
CA PRO A 26 -49.95 17.30 1.17
C PRO A 26 -49.57 18.70 0.64
N ARG A 27 -48.29 18.88 0.27
CA ARG A 27 -47.86 20.04 -0.52
C ARG A 27 -48.56 19.98 -1.87
N LYS A 28 -49.49 20.92 -2.09
CA LYS A 28 -50.15 21.17 -3.37
C LYS A 28 -49.06 21.40 -4.43
N ALA A 29 -49.07 20.57 -5.46
CA ALA A 29 -48.18 20.69 -6.62
C ALA A 29 -48.55 21.95 -7.42
N GLU A 30 -47.79 23.01 -7.23
CA GLU A 30 -47.86 24.24 -8.01
C GLU A 30 -47.24 23.96 -9.40
N LYS A 31 -48.11 23.63 -10.37
CA LYS A 31 -47.76 23.48 -11.78
C LYS A 31 -47.48 24.87 -12.37
N THR A 32 -46.25 25.36 -12.24
CA THR A 32 -45.75 26.44 -13.09
C THR A 32 -45.56 25.90 -14.50
N LYS A 33 -46.53 26.17 -15.38
CA LYS A 33 -46.40 26.01 -16.83
C LYS A 33 -45.39 27.06 -17.32
N THR A 34 -44.11 26.70 -17.37
CA THR A 34 -43.13 27.45 -18.14
C THR A 34 -43.39 27.16 -19.61
N SER A 35 -44.14 28.04 -20.27
CA SER A 35 -44.26 28.06 -21.73
C SER A 35 -42.87 28.31 -22.32
N LEU A 36 -42.27 27.27 -22.88
CA LEU A 36 -41.12 27.43 -23.77
C LEU A 36 -41.57 28.25 -24.98
N PRO A 37 -40.86 29.33 -25.35
CA PRO A 37 -41.15 30.06 -26.56
C PRO A 37 -40.91 29.13 -27.76
N ALA A 38 -42.00 28.81 -28.46
CA ALA A 38 -41.94 28.19 -29.77
C ALA A 38 -41.31 29.18 -30.76
N HIS A 39 -40.55 28.63 -31.71
CA HIS A 39 -39.94 29.31 -32.85
C HIS A 39 -38.74 30.22 -32.58
N ILE A 40 -37.55 29.63 -32.72
CA ILE A 40 -36.44 30.29 -33.41
C ILE A 40 -36.11 29.40 -34.62
N GLU A 41 -36.93 29.49 -35.67
CA GLU A 41 -36.55 29.05 -37.02
C GLU A 41 -35.62 30.10 -37.65
N GLY A 42 -34.46 30.26 -37.04
CA GLY A 42 -33.36 31.04 -37.59
C GLY A 42 -32.27 30.08 -37.98
N LYS A 43 -32.02 29.94 -39.29
CA LYS A 43 -30.87 29.21 -39.87
C LYS A 43 -29.61 29.56 -39.07
N THR A 44 -29.19 28.67 -38.17
CA THR A 44 -27.93 28.86 -37.46
C THR A 44 -26.81 28.68 -38.47
N PRO A 45 -26.00 29.73 -38.73
CA PRO A 45 -24.87 29.58 -39.63
C PRO A 45 -23.95 28.52 -39.04
N ALA A 46 -23.65 27.49 -39.82
CA ALA A 46 -22.71 26.46 -39.43
C ALA A 46 -21.33 27.11 -39.23
N TYR A 47 -21.03 27.54 -38.00
CA TYR A 47 -19.73 28.06 -37.65
C TYR A 47 -18.72 26.91 -37.70
N ARG A 48 -18.00 26.81 -38.82
CA ARG A 48 -16.75 26.03 -38.90
C ARG A 48 -15.73 26.74 -38.02
N LEU A 49 -15.67 26.32 -36.77
CA LEU A 49 -14.69 26.79 -35.80
C LEU A 49 -13.30 26.22 -36.16
N LYS A 50 -12.65 26.83 -37.14
CA LYS A 50 -11.21 26.68 -37.37
C LYS A 50 -10.48 27.59 -36.40
N GLY A 51 -10.40 27.16 -35.14
CA GLY A 51 -9.66 27.88 -34.10
C GLY A 51 -9.46 26.96 -32.90
N ARG A 52 -8.24 26.90 -32.37
CA ARG A 52 -7.99 26.30 -31.06
C ARG A 52 -8.82 27.10 -30.06
N PHE A 53 -9.88 26.52 -29.54
CA PHE A 53 -10.59 27.14 -28.44
C PHE A 53 -9.62 27.27 -27.26
N PRO A 54 -9.58 28.42 -26.58
CA PRO A 54 -8.91 28.49 -25.30
C PRO A 54 -9.56 27.43 -24.40
N VAL A 55 -8.74 26.57 -23.81
CA VAL A 55 -9.21 25.59 -22.84
C VAL A 55 -9.77 26.39 -21.67
N LEU A 56 -11.08 26.37 -21.49
CA LEU A 56 -11.73 26.99 -20.35
C LEU A 56 -11.39 26.15 -19.12
N GLU A 57 -10.41 26.60 -18.34
CA GLU A 57 -10.07 26.00 -17.05
C GLU A 57 -11.16 26.36 -16.04
N THR A 58 -11.84 25.35 -15.50
CA THR A 58 -12.86 25.53 -14.48
C THR A 58 -12.27 25.32 -13.09
N GLU A 59 -12.96 25.78 -12.04
CA GLU A 59 -12.53 25.54 -10.66
C GLU A 59 -12.47 24.04 -10.31
N ILE A 60 -13.27 23.21 -11.00
CA ILE A 60 -13.25 21.75 -10.82
C ILE A 60 -11.93 21.13 -11.29
N ASP A 61 -11.34 21.70 -12.35
CA ASP A 61 -10.08 21.23 -12.92
C ASP A 61 -8.94 21.54 -11.96
N ASN A 62 -8.92 22.76 -11.41
CA ASN A 62 -7.99 23.17 -10.36
C ASN A 62 -8.12 22.29 -9.09
N PHE A 63 -9.35 21.90 -8.73
CA PHE A 63 -9.59 20.97 -7.63
C PHE A 63 -9.00 19.58 -7.90
N LEU A 64 -9.14 19.07 -9.13
CA LEU A 64 -8.56 17.80 -9.56
C LEU A 64 -7.04 17.81 -9.55
N GLU A 65 -6.41 18.86 -10.08
CA GLU A 65 -4.95 19.04 -10.08
C GLU A 65 -4.39 19.02 -8.65
N LEU A 66 -5.03 19.75 -7.74
CA LEU A 66 -4.63 19.77 -6.33
C LEU A 66 -4.69 18.38 -5.67
N ILE A 67 -5.66 17.54 -6.05
CA ILE A 67 -5.75 16.15 -5.59
C ILE A 67 -4.60 15.31 -6.17
N TYR A 68 -4.21 15.51 -7.43
CA TYR A 68 -3.06 14.82 -8.03
C TYR A 68 -1.74 15.17 -7.36
N GLU A 69 -1.52 16.45 -7.04
CA GLU A 69 -0.31 16.90 -6.35
C GLU A 69 -0.20 16.33 -4.94
N LYS A 70 -1.26 16.47 -4.14
CA LYS A 70 -1.25 16.07 -2.72
C LYS A 70 -1.49 14.58 -2.52
N LYS A 71 -2.11 13.90 -3.48
CA LYS A 71 -2.60 12.50 -3.46
C LYS A 71 -3.69 12.20 -2.42
N ARG A 72 -3.79 13.02 -1.38
CA ARG A 72 -4.79 12.96 -0.31
C ARG A 72 -5.17 14.38 0.08
N LEU A 73 -6.43 14.73 -0.09
CA LEU A 73 -6.96 16.05 0.25
C LEU A 73 -8.16 15.88 1.18
N ARG A 74 -8.13 16.53 2.36
CA ARG A 74 -9.27 16.50 3.29
C ARG A 74 -10.29 17.55 2.89
N LEU A 75 -11.58 17.27 3.08
CA LEU A 75 -12.66 18.23 2.77
C LEU A 75 -12.47 19.62 3.40
N LYS A 76 -12.01 19.69 4.66
CA LYS A 76 -11.77 20.97 5.36
C LYS A 76 -10.66 21.79 4.69
N GLU A 77 -9.65 21.14 4.12
CA GLU A 77 -8.55 21.80 3.43
C GLU A 77 -9.03 22.34 2.08
N ALA A 78 -9.83 21.55 1.34
CA ALA A 78 -10.43 21.98 0.08
C ALA A 78 -11.30 23.24 0.24
N VAL A 79 -12.22 23.23 1.22
CA VAL A 79 -13.07 24.39 1.52
C VAL A 79 -12.24 25.62 1.86
N LYS A 80 -11.12 25.47 2.59
CA LYS A 80 -10.25 26.59 2.94
C LYS A 80 -9.50 27.17 1.72
N ILE A 81 -9.08 26.32 0.78
CA ILE A 81 -8.29 26.73 -0.39
C ILE A 81 -9.19 27.40 -1.43
N PHE A 82 -10.32 26.76 -1.78
CA PHE A 82 -11.23 27.26 -2.81
C PHE A 82 -12.22 28.30 -2.30
N LYS A 83 -12.33 28.47 -0.97
CA LYS A 83 -13.29 29.41 -0.31
C LYS A 83 -14.75 29.19 -0.73
N VAL A 84 -15.09 28.01 -1.25
CA VAL A 84 -16.45 27.62 -1.62
C VAL A 84 -17.16 26.88 -0.48
N ARG A 85 -18.48 26.75 -0.60
CA ARG A 85 -19.29 25.99 0.35
C ARG A 85 -18.93 24.51 0.32
N LYS A 86 -19.15 23.85 1.45
CA LYS A 86 -18.83 22.42 1.62
C LYS A 86 -19.61 21.55 0.64
N GLU A 87 -20.86 21.92 0.39
CA GLU A 87 -21.79 21.23 -0.50
C GLU A 87 -21.26 21.21 -1.94
N THR A 88 -20.72 22.33 -2.40
CA THR A 88 -20.11 22.48 -3.73
C THR A 88 -18.92 21.54 -3.92
N ILE A 89 -18.00 21.45 -2.93
CA ILE A 89 -16.87 20.50 -3.00
C ILE A 89 -17.36 19.05 -3.03
N ILE A 90 -18.43 18.74 -2.28
CA ILE A 90 -19.00 17.39 -2.27
C ILE A 90 -19.59 17.07 -3.64
N GLU A 91 -20.32 18.00 -4.25
CA GLU A 91 -20.87 17.86 -5.60
C GLU A 91 -19.78 17.66 -6.64
N TRP A 92 -18.73 18.49 -6.61
CA TRP A 92 -17.56 18.31 -7.47
C TRP A 92 -16.92 16.93 -7.28
N SER A 93 -16.78 16.48 -6.03
CA SER A 93 -16.18 15.17 -5.76
C SER A 93 -17.02 14.01 -6.28
N ARG A 94 -18.36 14.15 -6.31
CA ARG A 94 -19.26 13.13 -6.89
C ARG A 94 -19.08 13.04 -8.40
N ILE A 95 -19.05 14.19 -9.09
CA ILE A 95 -18.82 14.24 -10.55
C ILE A 95 -17.48 13.58 -10.93
N LEU A 96 -16.42 13.88 -10.16
CA LEU A 96 -15.09 13.31 -10.38
C LEU A 96 -14.98 11.82 -9.99
N GLU A 97 -15.79 11.34 -9.04
CA GLU A 97 -15.87 9.93 -8.65
C GLU A 97 -16.64 9.10 -9.68
N GLU A 98 -17.75 9.62 -10.20
CA GLU A 98 -18.55 8.99 -11.27
C GLU A 98 -17.73 8.81 -12.56
N SER A 99 -16.85 9.75 -12.86
CA SER A 99 -15.90 9.67 -13.98
C SER A 99 -14.65 8.83 -13.69
N ASN A 100 -14.53 8.22 -12.51
CA ASN A 100 -13.38 7.42 -12.06
C ASN A 100 -12.03 8.18 -12.10
N LEU A 101 -12.04 9.50 -11.88
CA LEU A 101 -10.82 10.31 -11.77
C LEU A 101 -10.29 10.34 -10.34
N ILE A 102 -11.21 10.35 -9.36
CA ILE A 102 -10.89 10.31 -7.93
C ILE A 102 -11.69 9.21 -7.21
N ARG A 103 -11.28 8.91 -5.97
CA ARG A 103 -12.00 8.04 -5.04
C ARG A 103 -12.22 8.78 -3.75
N VAL A 104 -13.47 8.78 -3.24
CA VAL A 104 -13.79 9.42 -1.97
C VAL A 104 -13.79 8.37 -0.86
N ASN A 105 -12.96 8.57 0.17
CA ASN A 105 -12.94 7.70 1.34
C ASN A 105 -13.68 8.37 2.51
N TYR A 106 -14.71 7.68 3.01
CA TYR A 106 -15.51 8.08 4.15
C TYR A 106 -15.08 7.27 5.39
N PRO A 107 -14.15 7.78 6.21
CA PRO A 107 -13.77 7.09 7.44
C PRO A 107 -14.97 7.02 8.40
N VAL A 108 -15.05 5.95 9.20
CA VAL A 108 -16.12 5.73 10.20
C VAL A 108 -16.27 6.93 11.13
N PHE A 109 -15.14 7.52 11.53
CA PHE A 109 -15.09 8.76 12.28
C PHE A 109 -14.25 9.78 11.51
N GLY A 110 -14.85 10.90 11.11
CA GLY A 110 -14.13 12.02 10.51
C GLY A 110 -14.82 12.66 9.32
N LYS A 111 -14.06 13.50 8.61
CA LYS A 111 -14.49 14.16 7.37
C LYS A 111 -14.01 13.35 6.15
N PRO A 112 -14.68 13.45 4.99
CA PRO A 112 -14.27 12.78 3.76
C PRO A 112 -12.85 13.14 3.34
N VAL A 113 -12.15 12.16 2.76
CA VAL A 113 -10.80 12.31 2.20
C VAL A 113 -10.82 11.93 0.73
N PHE A 114 -10.43 12.86 -0.12
CA PHE A 114 -10.32 12.69 -1.56
C PHE A 114 -8.95 12.11 -1.92
N MET A 115 -8.93 11.11 -2.80
CA MET A 115 -7.71 10.43 -3.25
C MET A 115 -7.77 10.24 -4.77
N VAL A 116 -6.61 10.20 -5.43
CA VAL A 116 -6.54 9.87 -6.86
C VAL A 116 -7.06 8.44 -7.09
N TYR A 117 -7.89 8.26 -8.12
CA TYR A 117 -8.32 6.93 -8.53
C TYR A 117 -7.15 6.18 -9.17
N GLU A 118 -6.63 5.18 -8.45
CA GLU A 118 -5.74 4.20 -9.05
C GLU A 118 -6.60 2.97 -9.38
N PRO A 119 -6.84 2.65 -10.67
CA PRO A 119 -7.61 1.46 -11.02
C PRO A 119 -6.97 0.28 -10.32
N GLU A 120 -7.75 -0.44 -9.52
CA GLU A 120 -7.27 -1.60 -8.78
C GLU A 120 -6.82 -2.64 -9.82
N LYS A 121 -5.54 -2.59 -10.21
CA LYS A 121 -4.93 -3.57 -11.10
C LYS A 121 -5.09 -4.94 -10.45
N LYS A 122 -6.14 -5.66 -10.87
CA LYS A 122 -6.49 -7.07 -10.63
C LYS A 122 -5.65 -7.71 -9.51
N ARG A 123 -5.86 -7.26 -8.27
CA ARG A 123 -5.22 -7.86 -7.08
C ARG A 123 -5.87 -9.18 -6.65
N HIS A 124 -6.82 -9.70 -7.43
CA HIS A 124 -7.69 -10.81 -7.04
C HIS A 124 -7.49 -12.15 -7.76
N GLU A 125 -6.57 -12.29 -8.71
CA GLU A 125 -6.26 -13.62 -9.29
C GLU A 125 -5.11 -14.36 -8.60
N LYS A 126 -4.82 -14.01 -7.35
CA LYS A 126 -3.69 -14.60 -6.63
C LYS A 126 -3.95 -14.77 -5.13
N LYS A 127 -5.18 -15.11 -4.76
CA LYS A 127 -5.54 -15.45 -3.37
C LYS A 127 -6.27 -16.78 -3.17
N ARG A 128 -6.27 -17.68 -4.16
CA ARG A 128 -6.75 -19.06 -3.96
C ARG A 128 -5.81 -20.19 -4.41
N LYS A 129 -4.54 -19.89 -4.71
CA LYS A 129 -3.44 -20.86 -4.60
C LYS A 129 -2.22 -20.12 -4.02
N GLU A 130 -1.96 -20.41 -2.75
CA GLU A 130 -0.80 -20.05 -1.91
C GLU A 130 0.02 -18.78 -2.27
N LYS A 131 -0.20 -17.76 -1.44
CA LYS A 131 0.61 -16.55 -1.17
C LYS A 131 1.48 -15.97 -2.31
N PRO A 132 1.03 -14.85 -2.90
CA PRO A 132 1.88 -13.95 -3.66
C PRO A 132 2.15 -12.66 -2.90
N GLU A 133 3.44 -12.36 -2.87
CA GLU A 133 4.04 -11.14 -2.38
C GLU A 133 3.53 -9.89 -3.13
N LYS A 134 3.44 -8.77 -2.41
CA LYS A 134 3.15 -7.44 -2.95
C LYS A 134 4.14 -7.06 -4.08
N PRO A 135 3.70 -6.35 -5.13
CA PRO A 135 4.59 -5.86 -6.18
C PRO A 135 5.43 -4.70 -5.63
N ILE A 136 6.62 -5.03 -5.13
CA ILE A 136 7.72 -4.09 -5.01
C ILE A 136 8.09 -3.73 -6.45
N LYS A 137 8.03 -2.44 -6.82
CA LYS A 137 8.63 -1.92 -8.06
C LYS A 137 10.16 -2.13 -7.98
N LYS A 138 10.59 -3.37 -8.22
CA LYS A 138 11.99 -3.72 -8.41
C LYS A 138 12.35 -3.22 -9.81
N LYS A 139 13.25 -2.24 -9.88
CA LYS A 139 14.16 -2.12 -11.03
C LYS A 139 14.61 -3.55 -11.35
N ARG A 140 14.36 -4.02 -12.58
CA ARG A 140 14.82 -5.32 -13.07
C ARG A 140 16.36 -5.33 -13.08
N GLN A 141 16.98 -5.42 -11.92
CA GLN A 141 18.31 -6.01 -11.84
C GLN A 141 18.07 -7.48 -12.18
N ARG A 142 18.32 -7.81 -13.46
CA ARG A 142 18.54 -9.18 -13.91
C ARG A 142 19.68 -9.72 -13.04
N MET A 143 19.36 -10.31 -11.89
CA MET A 143 20.32 -11.11 -11.17
C MET A 143 20.59 -12.29 -12.07
N LYS A 144 21.68 -12.19 -12.85
CA LYS A 144 22.27 -13.32 -13.56
C LYS A 144 22.60 -14.33 -12.47
N ILE A 145 21.71 -15.31 -12.27
CA ILE A 145 22.03 -16.46 -11.44
C ILE A 145 23.11 -17.18 -12.23
N LYS A 146 24.37 -16.90 -11.88
CA LYS A 146 25.52 -17.66 -12.39
C LYS A 146 25.46 -19.03 -11.71
N ILE A 147 24.55 -19.88 -12.17
CA ILE A 147 24.61 -21.30 -11.84
C ILE A 147 25.93 -21.77 -12.44
N ARG A 148 26.87 -22.23 -11.60
CA ARG A 148 28.13 -22.77 -12.10
C ARG A 148 27.77 -24.03 -12.90
N PRO A 149 28.19 -24.16 -14.16
CA PRO A 149 27.78 -25.27 -15.03
C PRO A 149 28.07 -26.64 -14.41
N LYS A 150 29.14 -26.75 -13.60
CA LYS A 150 29.51 -27.95 -12.84
C LYS A 150 28.39 -28.48 -11.94
N VAL A 151 27.60 -27.60 -11.32
CA VAL A 151 26.50 -28.03 -10.43
C VAL A 151 25.37 -28.67 -11.23
N VAL A 152 25.08 -28.16 -12.43
CA VAL A 152 24.03 -28.72 -13.29
C VAL A 152 24.41 -30.11 -13.78
N VAL A 153 25.68 -30.32 -14.16
CA VAL A 153 26.18 -31.62 -14.59
C VAL A 153 26.02 -32.67 -13.50
N ILE A 154 26.41 -32.35 -12.25
CA ILE A 154 26.26 -33.25 -11.11
C ILE A 154 24.80 -33.65 -10.88
N TYR A 155 23.85 -32.70 -10.98
CA TYR A 155 22.43 -33.02 -10.82
C TYR A 155 21.91 -33.92 -11.94
N ILE A 156 22.34 -33.70 -13.18
CA ILE A 156 21.96 -34.55 -14.31
C ILE A 156 22.48 -35.98 -14.08
N GLU A 157 23.75 -36.13 -13.67
CA GLU A 157 24.36 -37.44 -13.38
C GLU A 157 23.58 -38.20 -12.28
N ILE A 158 23.26 -37.54 -11.17
CA ILE A 158 22.49 -38.15 -10.07
C ILE A 158 21.12 -38.62 -10.57
N ILE A 159 20.43 -37.80 -11.37
CA ILE A 159 19.12 -38.16 -11.94
C ILE A 159 19.25 -39.36 -12.87
N THR A 160 20.26 -39.38 -13.74
CA THR A 160 20.49 -40.50 -14.67
C THR A 160 20.81 -41.81 -13.95
N LEU A 161 21.63 -41.77 -12.90
CA LEU A 161 21.94 -42.95 -12.08
C LEU A 161 20.70 -43.47 -11.34
N GLY A 162 19.86 -42.56 -10.83
CA GLY A 162 18.59 -42.92 -10.21
C GLY A 162 17.65 -43.63 -11.18
N LEU A 163 17.50 -43.12 -12.41
CA LEU A 163 16.68 -43.74 -13.45
C LEU A 163 17.23 -45.09 -13.91
N LEU A 164 18.56 -45.22 -14.04
CA LEU A 164 19.21 -46.49 -14.39
C LEU A 164 18.94 -47.56 -13.32
N LEU A 165 19.05 -47.22 -12.04
CA LEU A 165 18.74 -48.12 -10.94
C LEU A 165 17.27 -48.58 -10.96
N ILE A 166 16.35 -47.65 -11.23
CA ILE A 166 14.93 -47.97 -11.40
C ILE A 166 14.72 -48.90 -12.60
N TYR A 167 15.40 -48.66 -13.71
CA TYR A 167 15.30 -49.51 -14.90
C TYR A 167 15.81 -50.93 -14.64
N ILE A 168 16.98 -51.08 -14.03
CA ILE A 168 17.54 -52.39 -13.64
C ILE A 168 16.55 -53.13 -12.71
N PHE A 169 15.92 -52.40 -11.79
CA PHE A 169 14.91 -52.94 -10.89
C PHE A 169 13.65 -53.43 -11.63
N LEU A 170 13.19 -52.70 -12.65
CA LEU A 170 12.02 -53.06 -13.44
C LEU A 170 12.27 -54.26 -14.37
N VAL A 171 13.43 -54.33 -15.00
CA VAL A 171 13.77 -55.40 -15.95
C VAL A 171 14.05 -56.72 -15.23
N ASN A 172 14.70 -56.66 -14.07
CA ASN A 172 15.14 -57.87 -13.37
C ASN A 172 14.17 -58.27 -12.24
N LYS A 173 13.03 -58.86 -12.64
CA LYS A 173 11.95 -59.31 -11.74
C LYS A 173 12.42 -60.31 -10.67
N ARG A 174 13.49 -61.06 -10.95
CA ARG A 174 14.11 -62.00 -9.99
C ARG A 174 14.94 -61.24 -8.94
N LEU A 175 15.60 -60.16 -9.35
CA LEU A 175 16.34 -59.28 -8.44
C LEU A 175 15.37 -58.56 -7.49
N SER A 176 14.25 -58.03 -8.00
CA SER A 176 13.28 -57.31 -7.17
C SER A 176 12.70 -58.18 -6.05
N GLN A 177 12.48 -59.47 -6.29
CA GLN A 177 11.95 -60.41 -5.30
C GLN A 177 12.91 -60.65 -4.14
N ASN A 178 14.23 -60.65 -4.37
CA ASN A 178 15.23 -60.83 -3.32
C ASN A 178 15.69 -59.50 -2.70
N LEU A 179 15.60 -58.41 -3.46
CA LEU A 179 16.06 -57.09 -3.03
C LEU A 179 15.14 -56.50 -1.96
N VAL A 180 13.82 -56.64 -2.11
CA VAL A 180 12.84 -56.13 -1.16
C VAL A 180 13.01 -56.71 0.25
N PRO A 181 13.06 -58.04 0.47
CA PRO A 181 13.30 -58.60 1.80
C PRO A 181 14.69 -58.28 2.34
N THR A 182 15.70 -58.15 1.48
CA THR A 182 17.05 -57.74 1.87
C THR A 182 17.06 -56.29 2.36
N ILE A 183 16.44 -55.37 1.62
CA ILE A 183 16.28 -53.96 2.01
C ILE A 183 15.47 -53.85 3.31
N LEU A 184 14.39 -54.62 3.45
CA LEU A 184 13.60 -54.68 4.70
C LEU A 184 14.44 -55.19 5.87
N LYS A 185 15.29 -56.19 5.66
CA LYS A 185 16.21 -56.70 6.69
C LYS A 185 17.26 -55.66 7.08
N TYR A 186 17.85 -54.96 6.11
CA TYR A 186 18.80 -53.87 6.39
C TYR A 186 18.13 -52.67 7.04
N LEU A 187 16.94 -52.28 6.60
CA LEU A 187 16.14 -51.26 7.27
C LEU A 187 15.85 -51.70 8.71
N GLY A 188 15.40 -52.93 8.93
CA GLY A 188 15.20 -53.51 10.26
C GLY A 188 16.46 -53.39 11.12
N LEU A 189 17.63 -53.78 10.60
CA LEU A 189 18.92 -53.67 11.29
C LEU A 189 19.28 -52.21 11.63
N ILE A 190 19.02 -51.28 10.71
CA ILE A 190 19.23 -49.83 10.91
C ILE A 190 18.29 -49.31 12.00
N PHE A 191 17.03 -49.73 12.02
CA PHE A 191 16.04 -49.33 13.01
C PHE A 191 16.22 -50.01 14.38
N SER A 192 16.85 -51.19 14.44
CA SER A 192 17.12 -51.90 15.69
C SER A 192 18.22 -51.23 16.52
N ASN A 193 19.14 -50.48 15.90
CA ASN A 193 20.20 -49.80 16.62
C ASN A 193 19.94 -48.28 16.67
N PRO A 194 19.60 -47.71 17.84
CA PRO A 194 19.29 -46.29 17.96
C PRO A 194 20.48 -45.39 17.56
N TYR A 195 21.72 -45.85 17.75
CA TYR A 195 22.92 -45.10 17.37
C TYR A 195 23.11 -44.96 15.85
N VAL A 196 22.52 -45.86 15.05
CA VAL A 196 22.59 -45.83 13.58
C VAL A 196 21.38 -45.11 12.99
N TYR A 197 20.19 -45.35 13.54
CA TYR A 197 18.96 -44.71 13.07
C TYR A 197 18.95 -43.19 13.27
N ILE A 198 19.42 -42.70 14.43
CA ILE A 198 19.44 -41.26 14.74
C ILE A 198 20.22 -40.45 13.69
N PRO A 199 21.48 -40.76 13.33
CA PRO A 199 22.20 -40.01 12.31
C PRO A 199 21.55 -40.12 10.92
N VAL A 200 21.03 -41.28 10.52
CA VAL A 200 20.34 -41.46 9.23
C VAL A 200 19.12 -40.54 9.10
N LEU A 201 18.40 -40.31 10.19
CA LEU A 201 17.30 -39.33 10.22
C LEU A 201 17.75 -37.88 10.34
N VAL A 202 18.78 -37.60 11.14
CA VAL A 202 19.18 -36.24 11.49
C VAL A 202 20.02 -35.59 10.39
N ILE A 203 20.92 -36.34 9.74
CA ILE A 203 21.80 -35.83 8.67
C ILE A 203 21.02 -35.14 7.54
N PRO A 204 19.92 -35.69 6.98
CA PRO A 204 19.15 -35.01 5.93
C PRO A 204 18.39 -33.77 6.43
N LEU A 205 18.18 -33.62 7.74
CA LEU A 205 17.52 -32.44 8.33
C LEU A 205 18.48 -31.26 8.52
N ILE A 206 19.79 -31.50 8.63
CA ILE A 206 20.81 -30.45 8.81
C ILE A 206 20.74 -29.39 7.68
N PRO A 207 20.74 -29.76 6.38
CA PRO A 207 20.59 -28.78 5.29
C PRO A 207 19.31 -27.95 5.38
N VAL A 208 18.20 -28.56 5.82
CA VAL A 208 16.91 -27.88 5.97
C VAL A 208 16.96 -26.83 7.08
N PHE A 209 17.58 -27.18 8.22
CA PHE A 209 17.78 -26.25 9.33
C PHE A 209 18.72 -25.10 8.96
N VAL A 210 19.82 -25.38 8.24
CA VAL A 210 20.74 -24.35 7.75
C VAL A 210 20.01 -23.38 6.80
N LEU A 211 19.24 -23.90 5.85
CA LEU A 211 18.44 -23.07 4.94
C LEU A 211 17.42 -22.21 5.70
N ARG A 212 16.76 -22.77 6.72
CA ARG A 212 15.80 -22.05 7.56
C ARG A 212 16.49 -20.96 8.38
N ALA A 213 17.66 -21.22 8.94
CA ALA A 213 18.45 -20.26 9.69
C ALA A 213 18.92 -19.10 8.80
N VAL A 214 19.42 -19.40 7.60
CA VAL A 214 19.82 -18.39 6.61
C VAL A 214 18.62 -17.51 6.20
N ARG A 215 17.45 -18.11 6.00
CA ARG A 215 16.21 -17.37 5.67
C ARG A 215 15.81 -16.43 6.80
N LYS A 216 15.82 -16.90 8.04
CA LYS A 216 15.50 -16.09 9.24
C LYS A 216 16.51 -14.94 9.43
N ARG A 217 17.80 -15.18 9.17
CA ARG A 217 18.84 -14.13 9.21
C ARG A 217 18.57 -13.04 8.17
N LYS A 218 18.15 -13.43 6.95
CA LYS A 218 17.81 -12.49 5.87
C LYS A 218 16.58 -11.64 6.20
N GLU A 219 15.60 -12.18 6.92
CA GLU A 219 14.44 -11.43 7.40
C GLU A 219 14.84 -10.40 8.46
N ARG A 220 15.71 -10.77 9.41
CA ARG A 220 16.26 -9.83 10.40
C ARG A 220 17.02 -8.68 9.75
N MET A 221 17.82 -8.96 8.70
CA MET A 221 18.51 -7.91 7.95
C MET A 221 17.56 -6.97 7.17
N LYS A 222 16.36 -7.41 6.80
CA LYS A 222 15.36 -6.53 6.16
C LYS A 222 14.66 -5.63 7.18
N LEU A 223 14.44 -6.12 8.40
CA LEU A 223 13.86 -5.36 9.51
C LEU A 223 14.84 -4.32 10.07
N HIS A 224 16.14 -4.65 10.09
CA HIS A 224 17.21 -3.74 10.50
C HIS A 224 17.89 -2.98 9.36
N LYS A 225 17.31 -2.91 8.15
CA LYS A 225 17.74 -1.84 7.23
C LYS A 225 17.46 -0.52 7.95
N PRO A 226 18.48 0.21 8.40
CA PRO A 226 18.27 1.42 9.16
C PRO A 226 17.40 2.31 8.31
N SER A 227 16.49 3.01 8.95
CA SER A 227 15.61 3.97 8.33
C SER A 227 16.38 5.20 7.83
N GLU A 228 17.53 5.02 7.18
CA GLU A 228 18.30 6.06 6.48
C GLU A 228 17.38 6.89 5.60
N LYS A 229 16.39 6.27 4.93
CA LYS A 229 15.40 7.02 4.14
C LYS A 229 14.43 7.89 4.95
N LYS A 230 14.22 7.61 6.25
CA LYS A 230 13.43 8.47 7.15
C LYS A 230 14.30 9.49 7.89
N ALA A 231 15.56 9.17 8.20
CA ALA A 231 16.53 10.13 8.74
C ALA A 231 16.87 11.20 7.70
N VAL A 232 17.14 10.79 6.45
CA VAL A 232 17.39 11.68 5.31
C VAL A 232 16.17 12.55 4.99
N LYS A 233 14.94 12.02 5.12
CA LYS A 233 13.73 12.84 4.91
C LYS A 233 13.45 13.83 6.07
N ARG A 234 14.02 13.62 7.26
CA ARG A 234 13.99 14.60 8.35
C ARG A 234 15.08 15.65 8.22
N SER A 235 16.26 15.31 7.70
CA SER A 235 17.32 16.30 7.43
C SER A 235 16.92 17.28 6.34
N TYR A 236 16.27 16.83 5.25
CA TYR A 236 15.77 17.76 4.22
C TYR A 236 14.64 18.68 4.70
N ARG A 237 13.91 18.33 5.77
CA ARG A 237 12.86 19.20 6.33
C ARG A 237 13.41 20.27 7.28
N LEU A 238 14.68 20.16 7.68
CA LEU A 238 15.38 21.19 8.45
C LEU A 238 16.11 22.19 7.53
N GLU A 239 16.31 21.85 6.24
CA GLU A 239 16.94 22.74 5.25
C GLU A 239 16.02 23.85 4.71
N GLU A 240 14.71 23.82 5.00
CA GLU A 240 13.76 24.85 4.52
C GLU A 240 13.59 26.05 5.46
N LYS A 241 14.22 26.05 6.65
CA LYS A 241 14.35 27.29 7.42
C LYS A 241 15.55 28.06 6.88
N LYS A 242 15.28 29.03 6.00
CA LYS A 242 16.30 29.98 5.55
C LYS A 242 16.90 30.72 6.75
N PRO A 243 18.24 30.88 6.81
CA PRO A 243 18.89 31.62 7.91
C PRO A 243 18.46 33.10 7.97
N GLU A 244 17.90 33.64 6.89
CA GLU A 244 17.39 35.01 6.77
C GLU A 244 16.26 35.37 7.75
N GLU A 245 15.61 34.39 8.41
CA GLU A 245 14.53 34.62 9.38
C GLU A 245 14.96 34.44 10.86
N MET A 246 16.21 34.06 11.16
CA MET A 246 16.68 33.87 12.55
C MET A 246 17.10 35.21 13.16
N SER A 247 16.13 35.97 13.67
CA SER A 247 16.30 37.37 14.10
C SER A 247 17.12 37.56 15.39
N THR A 248 17.48 36.49 16.11
CA THR A 248 18.20 36.61 17.38
C THR A 248 19.49 35.80 17.43
N LYS A 249 20.58 36.37 17.98
CA LYS A 249 21.87 35.70 18.18
C LYS A 249 21.75 34.33 18.88
N ARG A 250 20.75 34.17 19.76
CA ARG A 250 20.46 32.91 20.48
C ARG A 250 20.00 31.78 19.55
N GLU A 251 19.20 32.08 18.53
CA GLU A 251 18.73 31.07 17.57
C GLU A 251 19.87 30.57 16.68
N ILE A 252 20.79 31.46 16.30
CA ILE A 252 21.99 31.12 15.52
C ILE A 252 22.91 30.21 16.34
N GLU A 253 23.15 30.51 17.62
CA GLU A 253 23.95 29.66 18.51
C GLU A 253 23.33 28.26 18.71
N GLU A 254 22.01 28.17 18.91
CA GLU A 254 21.31 26.89 19.04
C GLU A 254 21.36 26.05 17.74
N PHE A 255 21.28 26.71 16.60
CA PHE A 255 21.40 26.09 15.28
C PHE A 255 22.79 25.49 15.06
N LEU A 256 23.85 26.28 15.32
CA LEU A 256 25.25 25.84 15.20
C LEU A 256 25.54 24.64 16.13
N LYS A 257 25.05 24.69 17.39
CA LYS A 257 25.21 23.59 18.35
C LYS A 257 24.51 22.30 17.89
N THR A 258 23.39 22.43 17.19
CA THR A 258 22.64 21.30 16.64
C THR A 258 23.38 20.66 15.47
N ILE A 259 23.93 21.47 14.57
CA ILE A 259 24.74 21.00 13.43
C ILE A 259 26.01 20.28 13.92
N GLU A 260 26.71 20.83 14.92
CA GLU A 260 27.92 20.21 15.47
C GLU A 260 27.65 18.81 16.06
N ARG A 261 26.53 18.64 16.79
CA ARG A 261 26.11 17.33 17.31
C ARG A 261 25.85 16.31 16.20
N GLN A 262 25.30 16.75 15.07
CA GLN A 262 25.02 15.86 13.93
C GLN A 262 26.31 15.47 13.19
N TYR A 263 27.28 16.39 13.09
CA TYR A 263 28.62 16.11 12.55
C TYR A 263 29.38 15.10 13.41
N LYS A 264 29.41 15.28 14.74
CA LYS A 264 30.05 14.32 15.67
C LYS A 264 29.44 12.90 15.61
N LYS A 265 28.17 12.79 15.20
CA LYS A 265 27.48 11.50 15.00
C LYS A 265 27.75 10.86 13.62
N GLY A 266 28.52 11.50 12.75
CA GLY A 266 28.78 11.04 11.39
C GLY A 266 27.57 11.12 10.46
N ILE A 267 26.54 11.89 10.83
CA ILE A 267 25.29 12.01 10.06
C ILE A 267 25.48 12.97 8.88
N ILE A 268 26.33 13.98 9.04
CA ILE A 268 26.58 15.03 8.05
C ILE A 268 28.05 15.00 7.64
N SER A 269 28.34 15.19 6.35
CA SER A 269 29.71 15.28 5.85
C SER A 269 30.41 16.57 6.30
N LYS A 270 31.74 16.52 6.44
CA LYS A 270 32.56 17.70 6.81
C LYS A 270 32.30 18.90 5.88
N LYS A 271 32.22 18.67 4.56
CA LYS A 271 31.98 19.73 3.57
C LYS A 271 30.65 20.46 3.78
N LEU A 272 29.61 19.73 4.18
CA LEU A 272 28.29 20.29 4.42
C LEU A 272 28.22 21.03 5.77
N TYR A 273 28.94 20.54 6.79
CA TYR A 273 29.12 21.21 8.07
C TYR A 273 29.73 22.62 7.89
N GLU A 274 30.86 22.71 7.18
CA GLU A 274 31.56 24.00 6.97
C GLU A 274 30.67 25.01 6.22
N ARG A 275 29.95 24.57 5.19
CA ARG A 275 29.05 25.45 4.42
C ARG A 275 27.89 26.00 5.27
N MET A 276 27.30 25.17 6.14
CA MET A 276 26.22 25.62 7.03
C MET A 276 26.73 26.59 8.10
N LYS A 277 27.95 26.37 8.60
CA LYS A 277 28.60 27.27 9.55
C LYS A 277 28.90 28.64 8.92
N GLU A 278 29.51 28.65 7.74
CA GLU A 278 29.82 29.88 7.00
C GLU A 278 28.55 30.70 6.68
N ASN A 279 27.44 30.03 6.31
CA ASN A 279 26.18 30.71 6.03
C ASN A 279 25.47 31.26 7.28
N ALA A 280 25.79 30.77 8.47
CA ALA A 280 25.19 31.24 9.71
C ALA A 280 25.98 32.41 10.34
N GLU A 281 27.25 32.57 9.95
CA GLU A 281 28.13 33.67 10.35
C GLU A 281 27.99 34.92 9.45
N LYS A 282 27.43 34.75 8.25
CA LYS A 282 27.08 35.84 7.31
C LYS A 282 25.73 36.42 7.61
#